data_AF-A0A2S9GLT1-F1
#
_entry.id   AF-A0A2S9GLT1-F1
#
_cell.length_a   1.000
_cell.length_b   1.000
_cell.length_c   1.000
_cell.angle_alpha   90.00
_cell.angle_beta   90.00
_cell.angle_gamma   90.00
#
_symmetry.space_group_name_H-M   'P 1'
#
loop_
_entity.id
_entity.type
_entity.pdbx_description
1 polymer ?
#
loop_
_entity_poly.entity_id
_entity_poly.type
_entity_poly.pdbx_seq_one_letter_code
_entity_poly.pdbx_strand_id
1 'polypeptide(L)'
;GYYQTFNNDHVTLVNLRRDPITAITADAVQTTSASQGYVALVFATGFDAMTGALTRIDPVGTNGERLSDLWADGPVTFLGL
;
A
#
# COMPACT_ATOMS: atom_id res chain seq x y z
N GLY A 1 -24.88 -2.03 -0.84
CA GLY A 1 -23.86 -2.32 -1.87
C GLY A 1 -22.86 -1.19 -1.91
N TYR A 2 -21.71 -1.37 -2.56
CA TYR A 2 -20.60 -0.41 -2.53
C TYR A 2 -21.03 1.03 -2.85
N TYR A 3 -21.70 1.25 -3.99
CA TYR A 3 -22.12 2.59 -4.40
C TYR A 3 -23.22 3.18 -3.51
N GLN A 4 -24.15 2.37 -3.02
CA GLN A 4 -25.23 2.83 -2.16
C GLN A 4 -24.71 3.31 -0.79
N THR A 5 -23.55 2.83 -0.34
CA THR A 5 -22.95 3.25 0.93
C THR A 5 -22.73 4.76 1.00
N PHE A 6 -22.41 5.40 -0.14
CA PHE A 6 -22.17 6.85 -0.21
C PHE A 6 -23.42 7.71 -0.11
N ASN A 7 -24.62 7.12 -0.10
CA ASN A 7 -25.87 7.85 0.11
C ASN A 7 -26.22 8.03 1.60
N ASN A 8 -25.43 7.46 2.52
CA ASN A 8 -25.67 7.60 3.95
C ASN A 8 -25.03 8.90 4.47
N ASP A 9 -25.74 9.63 5.32
CA ASP A 9 -25.29 10.93 5.86
C ASP A 9 -23.97 10.86 6.66
N HIS A 10 -23.61 9.68 7.18
CA HIS A 10 -22.40 9.46 7.97
C HIS A 10 -21.21 8.98 7.12
N VAL A 11 -21.33 8.93 5.79
CA VAL A 11 -20.27 8.48 4.89
C VAL A 11 -19.77 9.65 4.05
N THR A 12 -18.47 9.93 4.17
CA THR A 12 -17.80 10.95 3.37
C THR A 12 -16.81 10.30 2.40
N LEU A 13 -16.94 10.58 1.11
CA LEU A 13 -15.97 10.19 0.09
C LEU A 13 -14.98 11.34 -0.14
N VAL A 14 -13.70 11.09 0.14
CA VAL A 14 -12.61 12.05 -0.12
C VAL A 14 -11.85 11.63 -1.39
N ASN A 15 -11.78 12.51 -2.39
CA ASN A 15 -11.04 12.26 -3.62
C ASN A 15 -9.57 12.68 -3.49
N LEU A 16 -8.73 11.73 -3.10
CA LEU A 16 -7.30 11.97 -2.83
C LEU A 16 -6.47 12.31 -4.08
N ARG A 17 -6.99 12.13 -5.30
CA ARG A 17 -6.31 12.63 -6.52
C ARG A 17 -6.40 14.14 -6.65
N ARG A 18 -7.44 14.75 -6.05
CA ARG A 18 -7.66 16.20 -6.05
C ARG A 18 -7.23 16.85 -4.75
N ASP A 19 -7.35 16.12 -3.64
CA ASP A 19 -6.98 16.57 -2.30
C ASP A 19 -6.08 15.55 -1.62
N PRO A 20 -4.77 15.53 -1.94
CA PRO A 20 -3.85 14.49 -1.46
C PRO A 20 -3.67 14.52 0.06
N ILE A 21 -3.38 13.35 0.63
CA ILE A 21 -2.94 13.24 2.02
C ILE A 21 -1.58 13.93 2.16
N THR A 22 -1.46 14.83 3.13
CA THR A 22 -0.22 15.54 3.47
C THR A 22 0.46 14.93 4.69
N ALA A 23 -0.32 14.45 5.66
CA ALA A 23 0.18 13.76 6.85
C ALA A 23 -0.88 12.87 7.50
N ILE A 24 -0.42 11.90 8.30
CA ILE A 24 -1.23 11.17 9.27
C ILE A 24 -0.69 11.52 10.65
N THR A 25 -1.53 12.07 11.52
CA THR A 25 -1.21 12.36 12.93
C THR A 25 -1.79 11.27 13.83
N ALA A 26 -1.53 11.37 15.14
CA ALA A 26 -2.04 10.42 16.13
C ALA A 26 -3.58 10.31 16.16
N ASP A 27 -4.27 11.36 15.72
CA ASP A 27 -5.70 11.54 15.86
C ASP A 27 -6.42 11.93 14.56
N ALA A 28 -5.69 12.24 13.48
CA ALA A 28 -6.30 12.73 12.24
C ALA A 28 -5.54 12.34 10.96
N VAL A 29 -6.28 12.28 9.86
CA VAL A 29 -5.72 12.26 8.50
C VAL A 29 -5.83 13.68 7.94
N GLN A 30 -4.71 14.24 7.52
CA GLN A 30 -4.63 15.57 6.95
C GLN A 30 -4.52 15.49 5.43
N THR A 31 -5.33 16.28 4.74
CA THR A 31 -5.24 16.52 3.30
C THR A 31 -4.77 17.95 3.04
N THR A 32 -4.68 18.36 1.77
CA THR A 32 -4.35 19.76 1.45
C THR A 32 -5.44 20.74 1.86
N SER A 33 -6.70 20.29 1.97
CA SER A 33 -7.85 21.14 2.26
C SER A 33 -8.45 20.97 3.65
N ALA A 34 -8.23 19.82 4.32
CA ALA A 34 -8.92 19.49 5.56
C ALA A 34 -8.12 18.56 6.49
N SER A 35 -8.62 18.40 7.72
CA SER A 35 -8.14 17.43 8.71
C SER A 35 -9.33 16.67 9.28
N GLN A 36 -9.35 15.35 9.12
CA GLN A 36 -10.41 14.48 9.60
C GLN A 36 -9.93 13.61 10.77
N GLY A 37 -10.59 13.77 11.92
CA GLY A 37 -10.31 12.97 13.10
C GLY A 37 -10.76 11.51 12.94
N TYR A 38 -10.05 10.58 13.58
CA TYR A 38 -10.41 9.16 13.59
C TYR A 38 -10.10 8.50 14.92
N VAL A 39 -10.81 7.40 15.21
CA VAL A 39 -10.49 6.47 16.31
C VAL A 39 -9.84 5.19 15.82
N ALA A 40 -9.99 4.88 14.53
CA ALA A 40 -9.35 3.77 13.86
C ALA A 40 -9.08 4.13 12.39
N LEU A 41 -7.95 3.66 11.86
CA LEU A 41 -7.56 3.82 10.47
C LEU A 41 -7.36 2.44 9.83
N VAL A 42 -8.06 2.17 8.73
CA VAL A 42 -8.00 0.88 8.02
C VAL A 42 -7.18 1.03 6.75
N PHE A 43 -6.10 0.26 6.65
CA PHE A 43 -5.25 0.21 5.45
C PHE A 43 -5.76 -0.85 4.48
N ALA A 44 -6.50 -0.41 3.47
CA ALA A 44 -6.93 -1.24 2.34
C ALA A 44 -6.03 -1.00 1.10
N THR A 45 -4.73 -0.80 1.30
CA THR A 45 -3.75 -0.41 0.27
C THR A 45 -3.18 -1.59 -0.54
N GLY A 46 -3.69 -2.80 -0.32
CA GLY A 46 -3.23 -4.00 -1.00
C GLY A 46 -1.93 -4.57 -0.43
N PHE A 47 -1.19 -5.29 -1.28
CA PHE A 47 0.04 -6.00 -0.93
C PHE A 47 1.13 -5.70 -1.95
N ASP A 48 2.38 -5.84 -1.54
CA ASP A 48 3.51 -5.96 -2.46
C ASP A 48 3.44 -7.35 -3.12
N ALA A 49 2.89 -7.38 -4.33
CA ALA A 49 2.58 -8.62 -5.02
C ALA A 49 3.85 -9.19 -5.69
N MET A 50 4.02 -10.51 -5.54
CA MET A 50 5.04 -11.36 -6.18
C MET A 50 6.46 -11.33 -5.61
N THR A 51 7.06 -10.17 -5.31
CA THR A 51 8.47 -10.11 -4.84
C THR A 51 8.62 -9.91 -3.34
N GLY A 52 7.69 -9.20 -2.69
CA GLY A 52 7.85 -8.72 -1.32
C GLY A 52 8.07 -9.79 -0.23
N ALA A 53 7.57 -11.01 -0.44
CA ALA A 53 7.81 -12.11 0.50
C ALA A 53 9.24 -12.67 0.39
N LEU A 54 9.75 -12.79 -0.83
CA LEU A 54 11.07 -13.38 -1.10
C LEU A 54 12.20 -12.37 -0.87
N THR A 55 11.99 -11.10 -1.20
CA THR A 55 12.97 -10.04 -0.91
C THR A 55 13.12 -9.74 0.59
N ARG A 56 12.12 -10.05 1.43
CA ARG A 56 12.24 -9.92 2.90
C ARG A 56 13.05 -11.03 3.56
N ILE A 57 13.03 -12.25 3.01
CA ILE A 57 13.85 -13.36 3.49
C ILE A 57 15.31 -13.17 3.05
N ASP A 58 15.49 -12.54 1.89
CA ASP A 58 16.76 -12.26 1.23
C ASP A 58 17.67 -13.50 1.03
N PRO A 59 17.23 -14.50 0.25
CA PRO A 59 18.02 -15.69 -0.04
C PRO A 59 19.33 -15.39 -0.78
N VAL A 60 20.36 -16.18 -0.48
CA VAL A 60 21.68 -16.09 -1.14
C VAL A 60 21.91 -17.35 -1.97
N GLY A 61 22.23 -17.17 -3.25
CA GLY A 61 22.53 -18.25 -4.20
C GLY A 61 23.92 -18.87 -3.97
N THR A 62 24.21 -19.95 -4.70
CA THR A 62 25.47 -20.71 -4.57
C THR A 62 26.72 -19.88 -4.89
N ASN A 63 26.58 -18.80 -5.66
CA ASN A 63 27.68 -17.90 -6.02
C ASN A 63 27.78 -16.68 -5.08
N GLY A 64 27.01 -16.63 -3.99
CA GLY A 64 26.96 -15.49 -3.08
C GLY A 64 26.05 -14.34 -3.53
N GLU A 65 25.35 -14.48 -4.65
CA GLU A 65 24.42 -13.48 -5.19
C GLU A 65 23.13 -13.45 -4.37
N ARG A 66 22.66 -12.26 -3.97
CA ARG A 66 21.38 -12.10 -3.28
C ARG A 66 20.25 -12.10 -4.28
N LEU A 67 19.12 -12.70 -3.90
CA LEU A 67 17.91 -12.68 -4.73
C LEU A 67 17.39 -11.25 -4.93
N SER A 68 17.57 -10.36 -3.95
CA SER A 68 17.22 -8.94 -4.07
C SER A 68 17.97 -8.25 -5.22
N ASP A 69 19.24 -8.58 -5.40
CA ASP A 69 20.10 -7.97 -6.42
C ASP A 69 19.74 -8.51 -7.80
N LEU A 70 19.48 -9.82 -7.90
CA LEU A 70 19.06 -10.46 -9.15
C LEU A 70 17.69 -9.98 -9.63
N TRP A 71 16.77 -9.70 -8.71
CA TRP A 71 15.39 -9.26 -9.02
C TRP A 71 15.19 -7.75 -8.94
N ALA A 72 16.26 -6.96 -8.98
CA ALA A 72 16.18 -5.50 -8.89
C ALA A 72 15.28 -4.88 -9.98
N ASP A 73 15.29 -5.46 -11.19
CA ASP A 73 14.46 -5.04 -12.32
C ASP A 73 13.17 -5.87 -12.47
N GLY A 74 12.83 -6.68 -11.46
CA GLY A 74 11.69 -7.58 -11.44
C GLY A 74 12.08 -9.07 -11.41
N PRO A 75 11.14 -9.95 -11.05
CA PRO A 75 11.42 -11.37 -10.88
C PRO A 75 11.70 -12.05 -12.22
N VAL A 76 12.85 -12.68 -12.34
CA VAL A 76 13.21 -13.56 -13.45
C VAL A 76 13.23 -14.99 -12.94
N THR A 77 12.43 -15.84 -13.58
CA THR A 77 12.26 -17.24 -13.22
C THR A 77 12.17 -18.08 -14.49
N PHE A 78 12.47 -19.37 -14.36
CA PHE A 78 12.16 -20.33 -15.41
C PHE A 78 10.74 -20.86 -15.18
N LEU A 79 9.80 -20.50 -16.06
CA LEU A 79 8.39 -20.90 -16.02
C LEU A 79 7.57 -20.42 -14.79
N GLY A 80 8.09 -19.48 -13.99
CA GLY A 80 7.39 -19.06 -12.76
C GLY A 80 7.54 -20.03 -11.59
N LEU A 81 8.44 -21.01 -11.70
CA LEU A 81 8.76 -22.01 -10.68
C LEU A 81 10.03 -21.67 -9.91
#